data_AF-A0A382RTF8-F1
#
_entry.id   AF-A0A382RTF8-F1
#
_cell.length_a   1.000
_cell.length_b   1.000
_cell.length_c   1.000
_cell.angle_alpha   90.00
_cell.angle_beta   90.00
_cell.angle_gamma   90.00
#
_symmetry.space_group_name_H-M   'P 1'
#
loop_
_entity.id
_entity.type
_entity.pdbx_description
1 polymer ?
#
loop_
_entity_poly.entity_id
_entity_poly.type
_entity_poly.pdbx_seq_one_letter_code
_entity_poly.pdbx_strand_id
1 'polypeptide(L)'
;MLDLSSEYPLTKSQIEEYRQDGHIHLSSVCTTEEVTSYRHAIAEVAYSRFPKRDTDDVSNRAFLQTLNLRYHSQRVSQFVLAKRFAKIA
;
A
#
# COMPACT_ATOMS: atom_id res chain seq x y z
N MET A 1 8.53 10.15 -12.58
CA MET A 1 7.85 9.14 -11.72
C MET A 1 8.32 9.38 -10.30
N LEU A 2 7.43 9.46 -9.31
CA LEU A 2 7.84 9.79 -7.93
C LEU A 2 8.63 8.62 -7.34
N ASP A 3 9.81 8.93 -6.82
CA ASP A 3 10.78 7.94 -6.37
C ASP A 3 10.66 7.69 -4.86
N LEU A 4 10.32 6.46 -4.49
CA LEU A 4 10.25 5.99 -3.10
C LEU A 4 11.58 5.31 -2.65
N SER A 5 12.71 5.76 -3.21
CA SER A 5 14.04 5.23 -2.87
C SER A 5 14.67 5.85 -1.62
N SER A 6 14.23 7.05 -1.21
CA SER A 6 14.79 7.73 -0.04
C SER A 6 14.49 6.95 1.25
N GLU A 7 15.44 6.98 2.16
CA GLU A 7 15.36 6.19 3.39
C GLU A 7 14.47 6.86 4.44
N TYR A 8 13.81 6.02 5.25
CA TYR A 8 13.08 6.44 6.44
C TYR A 8 13.80 5.82 7.65
N PRO A 9 14.70 6.56 8.32
CA PRO A 9 15.51 6.02 9.40
C PRO A 9 14.62 5.67 10.60
N LEU A 10 14.73 4.43 11.07
CA LEU A 10 14.05 3.98 12.29
C LEU A 10 14.94 4.16 13.51
N THR A 11 14.34 4.62 14.59
CA THR A 11 14.99 4.65 15.90
C THR A 11 14.95 3.26 16.56
N LYS A 12 15.87 3.01 17.49
CA LYS A 12 15.86 1.78 18.29
C LYS A 12 14.55 1.61 19.07
N SER A 13 13.97 2.71 19.55
CA SER A 13 12.69 2.70 20.28
C SER A 13 11.55 2.22 19.40
N GLN A 14 11.45 2.70 18.15
CA GLN A 14 10.42 2.27 17.20
C GLN A 14 10.56 0.78 16.85
N ILE A 15 11.79 0.29 16.69
CA ILE A 15 12.03 -1.13 16.42
C ILE A 15 11.60 -1.99 17.62
N GLU A 16 11.85 -1.52 18.84
CA GLU A 16 11.47 -2.26 20.05
C GLU A 16 9.96 -2.25 20.29
N GLU A 17 9.29 -1.10 20.08
CA GLU A 17 7.82 -0.98 20.15
C GLU A 17 7.13 -1.97 19.20
N TYR A 18 7.59 -2.08 17.94
CA TYR A 18 7.09 -3.08 17.00
C TYR A 18 7.27 -4.52 17.50
N ARG A 19 8.41 -4.84 18.14
CA ARG A 19 8.69 -6.19 18.65
C ARG A 19 7.81 -6.54 19.84
N GLN A 20 7.52 -5.58 20.71
CA GLN A 20 6.68 -5.78 21.89
C GLN A 20 5.20 -5.88 21.49
N ASP A 21 4.73 -4.98 20.63
CA ASP A 21 3.30 -4.83 20.35
C ASP A 21 2.84 -5.60 19.08
N GLY A 22 3.78 -6.14 18.31
CA GLY A 22 3.54 -6.81 17.04
C GLY A 22 3.10 -5.87 15.90
N HIS A 23 3.05 -4.57 16.16
CA HIS A 23 2.70 -3.52 15.20
C HIS A 23 3.29 -2.18 15.65
N ILE A 24 3.42 -1.23 14.71
CA ILE A 24 3.83 0.15 15.01
C ILE A 24 3.16 1.11 14.02
N HIS A 25 2.90 2.33 14.48
CA HIS A 25 2.52 3.43 13.60
C HIS A 25 3.73 4.34 13.30
N LEU A 26 4.08 4.45 12.01
CA LEU A 26 5.11 5.36 11.53
C LEU A 26 4.48 6.51 10.76
N SER A 27 4.62 7.74 11.26
CA SER A 27 4.09 8.93 10.60
C SER A 27 4.99 9.36 9.44
N SER A 28 4.37 9.97 8.42
CA SER A 28 5.08 10.61 7.30
C SER A 28 6.05 9.70 6.54
N VAL A 29 5.76 8.40 6.45
CA VAL A 29 6.53 7.45 5.63
C VAL A 29 6.50 7.84 4.14
N CYS A 30 5.42 8.49 3.69
CA CYS A 30 5.30 9.07 2.35
C CYS A 30 4.92 10.55 2.43
N THR A 31 5.35 11.34 1.44
CA THR A 31 4.91 12.72 1.26
C THR A 31 3.49 12.77 0.68
N THR A 32 2.81 13.90 0.82
CA THR A 32 1.48 14.12 0.23
C THR A 32 1.47 13.91 -1.29
N GLU A 33 2.54 14.33 -1.96
CA GLU A 33 2.68 14.18 -3.42
C GLU A 33 2.83 12.71 -3.82
N GLU A 34 3.68 11.96 -3.11
CA GLU A 34 3.86 10.52 -3.31
C GLU A 34 2.53 9.78 -3.12
N VAL A 35 1.84 10.05 -2.01
CA VAL A 35 0.53 9.45 -1.71
C VAL A 35 -0.47 9.77 -2.82
N THR A 36 -0.55 11.02 -3.27
CA THR A 36 -1.49 11.43 -4.31
C THR A 36 -1.24 10.68 -5.62
N SER A 37 0.01 10.61 -6.07
CA SER A 37 0.37 9.95 -7.33
C SER A 37 0.09 8.45 -7.32
N TYR A 38 0.47 7.75 -6.24
CA TYR A 38 0.25 6.32 -6.14
C TYR A 38 -1.21 5.97 -5.87
N ARG A 39 -1.97 6.82 -5.16
CA ARG A 39 -3.42 6.67 -4.99
C ARG A 39 -4.14 6.59 -6.33
N HIS A 40 -3.83 7.47 -7.27
CA HIS A 40 -4.44 7.43 -8.60
C HIS A 40 -4.13 6.13 -9.33
N ALA A 41 -2.86 5.71 -9.36
CA ALA A 41 -2.46 4.48 -10.04
C ALA A 41 -3.07 3.21 -9.40
N ILE A 42 -3.16 3.15 -8.08
CA ILE A 42 -3.75 2.02 -7.35
C ILE A 42 -5.26 1.98 -7.59
N ALA A 43 -5.96 3.12 -7.47
CA ALA A 43 -7.40 3.19 -7.67
C ALA A 43 -7.80 2.77 -9.09
N GLU A 44 -7.09 3.26 -10.11
CA GLU A 44 -7.34 2.90 -11.51
C GLU A 44 -7.28 1.39 -11.75
N VAL A 45 -6.24 0.72 -11.23
CA VAL A 45 -6.05 -0.73 -11.39
C VAL A 45 -7.06 -1.51 -10.55
N ALA A 46 -7.36 -1.04 -9.34
CA ALA A 46 -8.34 -1.66 -8.47
C ALA A 46 -9.74 -1.66 -9.10
N TYR A 47 -10.19 -0.51 -9.63
CA TYR A 47 -11.51 -0.38 -10.24
C TYR A 47 -11.63 -1.10 -11.59
N SER A 48 -10.61 -1.03 -12.45
CA SER A 48 -10.63 -1.71 -13.75
C SER A 48 -10.71 -3.24 -13.65
N ARG A 49 -10.28 -3.80 -12.52
CA ARG A 49 -10.27 -5.24 -12.25
C ARG A 49 -11.20 -5.65 -11.13
N PHE A 50 -12.05 -4.73 -10.68
CA PHE A 50 -13.00 -5.01 -9.63
C PHE A 50 -13.93 -6.15 -10.07
N PRO A 51 -14.15 -7.19 -9.24
CA PRO A 51 -14.98 -8.31 -9.63
C PRO A 51 -16.37 -7.84 -10.08
N LYS A 52 -16.79 -8.24 -11.29
CA LYS A 52 -18.18 -8.05 -11.72
C LYS A 52 -19.07 -8.95 -10.88
N ARG A 53 -20.21 -8.42 -10.43
CA ARG A 53 -21.18 -9.19 -9.65
C ARG A 53 -22.15 -9.94 -10.55
N ASP A 54 -22.50 -11.14 -10.14
CA ASP A 54 -23.86 -11.65 -10.31
C ASP A 54 -24.59 -11.48 -8.96
N THR A 55 -25.65 -10.66 -8.99
CA THR A 55 -26.83 -10.56 -8.09
C THR A 55 -26.71 -10.39 -6.55
N ASP A 56 -27.51 -9.41 -6.07
CA ASP A 56 -28.29 -9.25 -4.82
C ASP A 56 -27.74 -9.51 -3.41
N ASP A 57 -26.58 -10.14 -3.21
CA ASP A 57 -26.13 -10.45 -1.85
C ASP A 57 -25.32 -9.30 -1.21
N VAL A 58 -26.04 -8.39 -0.54
CA VAL A 58 -25.53 -7.17 0.11
C VAL A 58 -24.67 -7.49 1.35
N SER A 59 -24.79 -8.70 1.90
CA SER A 59 -24.14 -9.12 3.14
C SER A 59 -22.61 -9.22 3.02
N ASN A 60 -22.08 -9.50 1.82
CA ASN A 60 -20.65 -9.80 1.63
C ASN A 60 -19.83 -8.62 1.05
N ARG A 61 -20.37 -7.41 1.09
CA ARG A 61 -19.75 -6.21 0.48
C ARG A 61 -18.44 -5.79 1.13
N ALA A 62 -18.24 -6.08 2.42
CA ALA A 62 -17.08 -5.61 3.20
C ALA A 62 -15.75 -6.25 2.80
N PHE A 63 -15.78 -7.39 2.09
CA PHE A 63 -14.58 -8.15 1.74
C PHE A 63 -14.28 -8.20 0.23
N LEU A 64 -15.08 -7.50 -0.59
CA LEU A 64 -14.85 -7.49 -2.02
C LEU A 64 -13.63 -6.61 -2.35
N GLN A 65 -12.51 -7.25 -2.66
CA GLN A 65 -11.24 -6.59 -2.95
C GLN A 65 -10.66 -7.10 -4.26
N THR A 66 -10.03 -6.21 -5.01
CA THR A 66 -9.17 -6.61 -6.14
C THR A 66 -7.80 -7.00 -5.58
N LEU A 67 -7.47 -8.28 -5.66
CA LEU A 67 -6.21 -8.80 -5.11
C LEU A 67 -5.05 -8.63 -6.08
N ASN A 68 -3.82 -8.69 -5.53
CA ASN A 68 -2.58 -8.83 -6.29
C ASN A 68 -2.33 -7.76 -7.39
N LEU A 69 -2.76 -6.52 -7.14
CA LEU A 69 -2.68 -5.39 -8.08
C LEU A 69 -1.29 -5.15 -8.69
N ARG A 70 -0.20 -5.51 -7.96
CA ARG A 70 1.18 -5.37 -8.44
C ARG A 70 1.46 -6.10 -9.75
N TYR A 71 0.79 -7.21 -10.03
CA TYR A 71 0.97 -7.95 -11.29
C TYR A 71 0.24 -7.33 -12.48
N HIS A 72 -0.52 -6.27 -12.23
CA HIS A 72 -1.40 -5.65 -13.21
C HIS A 72 -1.03 -4.20 -13.51
N SER A 73 -0.02 -3.66 -12.83
CA SER A 73 0.51 -2.32 -13.09
C SER A 73 1.94 -2.19 -12.61
N GLN A 74 2.82 -1.75 -13.51
CA GLN A 74 4.21 -1.44 -13.18
C GLN A 74 4.29 -0.35 -12.11
N ARG A 75 3.39 0.64 -12.14
CA ARG A 75 3.35 1.72 -11.13
C ARG A 75 2.99 1.18 -9.74
N VAL A 76 2.01 0.28 -9.67
CA VAL A 76 1.63 -0.36 -8.40
C VAL A 76 2.73 -1.32 -7.93
N SER A 77 3.40 -2.03 -8.85
CA SER A 77 4.55 -2.87 -8.53
C SER A 77 5.70 -2.08 -7.90
N GLN A 78 6.04 -0.92 -8.48
CA GLN A 78 7.07 -0.04 -7.92
C GLN A 78 6.73 0.48 -6.53
N PHE A 79 5.45 0.77 -6.26
CA PHE A 79 4.99 1.13 -4.92
C PHE A 79 5.21 -0.01 -3.93
N VAL A 80 4.77 -1.22 -4.26
CA VAL A 80 4.89 -2.39 -3.37
C VAL A 80 6.36 -2.79 -3.14
N LEU A 81 7.22 -2.62 -4.15
CA LEU A 81 8.64 -2.97 -4.11
C LEU A 81 9.55 -1.78 -3.75
N ALA A 82 9.00 -0.69 -3.24
CA ALA A 82 9.77 0.50 -2.91
C ALA A 82 10.87 0.20 -1.88
N LYS A 83 12.10 0.67 -2.15
CA LYS A 83 13.26 0.48 -1.25
C LYS A 83 12.97 0.99 0.16
N ARG A 84 12.28 2.14 0.29
CA ARG A 84 11.88 2.69 1.59
C ARG A 84 11.07 1.70 2.41
N PHE A 85 10.05 1.09 1.82
CA PHE A 85 9.19 0.13 2.51
C PHE A 85 9.92 -1.17 2.82
N ALA A 86 10.75 -1.66 1.89
CA ALA A 86 11.57 -2.86 2.10
C ALA A 86 12.66 -2.69 3.19
N LYS A 87 13.01 -1.46 3.57
CA LYS A 87 13.90 -1.17 4.70
C LYS A 87 13.16 -1.04 6.03
N ILE A 88 11.85 -0.78 5.99
CA ILE A 88 10.98 -0.70 7.16
C ILE A 88 10.48 -2.10 7.55
N ALA A 89 10.03 -2.89 6.57
CA ALA A 89 9.47 -4.23 6.73
C ALA A 89 10.54 -5.29 7.00
#